data_AF-A0A293LB54-F1
#
_entry.id   AF-A0A293LB54-F1
#
_cell.length_a   1.000
_cell.length_b   1.000
_cell.length_c   1.000
_cell.angle_alpha   90.00
_cell.angle_beta   90.00
_cell.angle_gamma   90.00
#
_symmetry.space_group_name_H-M   'P 1'
#
loop_
_entity.id
_entity.type
_entity.pdbx_description
1 polymer ?
#
loop_
_entity_poly.entity_id
_entity_poly.type
_entity_poly.pdbx_seq_one_letter_code
_entity_poly.pdbx_strand_id
1 'polypeptide(L)'
;MLRALHDDVTAGHLGFFKTYDNVRKRYFCPRLYSDVLKCANSCVTCQRRKHPPAPPAGLLQPLPHSQHPFDRIGNDHSGPLLASLTFASPNLSHSK
;
A
#
# COMPACT_ATOMS: atom_id res chain seq x y z
N MET A 1 -20.14 -19.38 -12.79
CA MET A 1 -20.89 -18.48 -11.89
C MET A 1 -19.96 -17.63 -11.02
N LEU A 2 -19.28 -18.20 -10.02
CA LEU A 2 -18.50 -17.43 -9.03
C LEU A 2 -17.34 -16.64 -9.61
N ARG A 3 -16.61 -17.21 -10.59
CA ARG A 3 -15.50 -16.51 -11.23
C ARG A 3 -15.97 -15.27 -12.00
N ALA A 4 -17.06 -15.37 -12.75
CA ALA A 4 -17.68 -14.23 -13.41
C ALA A 4 -18.16 -13.16 -12.41
N LEU A 5 -18.75 -13.56 -11.28
CA LEU A 5 -19.18 -12.63 -10.21
C LEU A 5 -18.03 -12.05 -9.37
N HIS A 6 -16.83 -12.61 -9.49
CA HIS A 6 -15.64 -12.19 -8.75
C HIS A 6 -14.71 -11.32 -9.61
N ASP A 7 -14.57 -11.68 -10.89
CA ASP A 7 -13.76 -11.00 -11.90
C ASP A 7 -14.51 -9.84 -12.58
N ASP A 8 -15.83 -9.70 -12.34
CA ASP A 8 -16.60 -8.56 -12.83
C ASP A 8 -16.00 -7.24 -12.35
N VAL A 9 -15.91 -6.25 -13.25
CA VAL A 9 -15.34 -4.93 -12.96
C VAL A 9 -16.05 -4.25 -11.77
N THR A 10 -17.35 -4.48 -11.62
CA THR A 10 -18.15 -3.95 -10.50
C THR A 10 -17.96 -4.74 -9.20
N ALA A 11 -17.54 -6.01 -9.30
CA ALA A 11 -17.23 -6.86 -8.16
C ALA A 11 -15.80 -6.70 -7.64
N GLY A 12 -14.92 -6.00 -8.37
CA GLY A 12 -13.70 -5.37 -7.87
C GLY A 12 -12.74 -6.28 -7.08
N HIS A 13 -12.75 -7.60 -7.31
CA HIS A 13 -11.99 -8.56 -6.50
C HIS A 13 -12.21 -8.40 -4.99
N LEU A 14 -13.46 -8.08 -4.60
CA LEU A 14 -13.83 -7.89 -3.20
C LEU A 14 -13.43 -9.14 -2.39
N GLY A 15 -12.85 -8.93 -1.21
CA GLY A 15 -12.37 -10.03 -0.38
C GLY A 15 -13.46 -11.06 -0.04
N PHE A 16 -13.04 -12.25 0.39
CA PHE A 16 -13.89 -13.42 0.64
C PHE A 16 -15.28 -13.11 1.22
N PHE A 17 -15.34 -12.40 2.36
CA PHE A 17 -16.60 -12.14 3.05
C PHE A 17 -17.61 -11.36 2.20
N LYS A 18 -17.13 -10.40 1.42
CA LYS A 18 -17.99 -9.53 0.63
C LYS A 18 -18.47 -10.23 -0.65
N THR A 19 -17.63 -11.06 -1.26
CA THR A 19 -18.08 -11.97 -2.33
C THR A 19 -19.11 -12.96 -1.80
N TYR A 20 -18.87 -13.57 -0.63
CA TYR A 20 -19.80 -14.53 -0.03
C TYR A 20 -21.16 -13.90 0.27
N ASP A 21 -21.17 -12.71 0.88
CA ASP A 21 -22.41 -12.01 1.22
C ASP A 21 -23.20 -11.58 -0.04
N ASN A 22 -22.52 -11.13 -1.09
CA ASN A 22 -23.18 -10.77 -2.35
C ASN A 22 -23.81 -11.97 -3.05
N VAL A 23 -23.12 -13.11 -3.07
CA VAL A 23 -23.60 -14.30 -3.77
C VAL A 23 -24.76 -14.95 -3.01
N ARG A 24 -24.66 -15.07 -1.67
CA ARG A 24 -25.72 -15.71 -0.86
C ARG A 24 -27.06 -14.96 -0.90
N LYS A 25 -27.04 -13.65 -1.16
CA LYS A 25 -28.24 -12.81 -1.30
C LYS A 25 -29.01 -13.06 -2.60
N ARG A 26 -28.34 -13.58 -3.63
CA ARG A 26 -28.90 -13.71 -4.98
C ARG A 26 -29.06 -15.16 -5.44
N TYR A 27 -28.26 -16.06 -4.88
CA TYR A 27 -28.20 -17.45 -5.32
C TYR A 27 -28.12 -18.41 -4.13
N PHE A 28 -28.89 -19.48 -4.19
CA PHE A 28 -28.76 -20.62 -3.29
C PHE A 28 -27.91 -21.69 -3.98
N CYS A 29 -26.73 -21.97 -3.41
CA CYS A 29 -25.84 -23.04 -3.89
C CYS A 29 -25.41 -23.93 -2.73
N PRO A 30 -25.46 -25.27 -2.89
CA PRO A 30 -24.80 -26.19 -1.97
C PRO A 30 -23.32 -25.85 -1.88
N ARG A 31 -22.75 -25.80 -0.67
CA ARG A 31 -21.31 -25.54 -0.42
C ARG A 31 -20.78 -24.17 -0.88
N LEU A 32 -21.66 -23.17 -1.01
CA LEU A 32 -21.32 -21.81 -1.43
C LEU A 32 -20.09 -21.23 -0.70
N TYR A 33 -20.00 -21.40 0.61
CA TYR A 33 -18.87 -20.91 1.40
C TYR A 33 -17.52 -21.44 0.88
N SER A 34 -17.44 -22.76 0.67
CA SER A 34 -16.20 -23.39 0.21
C SER A 34 -15.83 -23.01 -1.21
N ASP A 35 -16.81 -22.78 -2.09
CA ASP A 35 -16.55 -22.41 -3.46
C ASP A 35 -16.08 -20.95 -3.58
N VAL A 36 -16.68 -20.05 -2.79
CA VAL A 36 -16.21 -18.66 -2.70
C VAL A 36 -14.79 -18.61 -2.11
N LEU A 37 -14.51 -19.45 -1.10
CA LEU A 37 -13.18 -19.53 -0.49
C LEU A 37 -12.14 -20.02 -1.48
N LYS A 38 -12.44 -21.10 -2.21
CA LYS A 38 -11.57 -21.60 -3.30
C LYS A 38 -11.35 -20.55 -4.37
N CYS A 39 -12.40 -19.85 -4.79
CA CYS A 39 -12.29 -18.80 -5.80
C CYS A 39 -11.35 -17.68 -5.33
N ALA A 40 -11.58 -17.13 -4.14
CA ALA A 40 -10.75 -16.07 -3.56
C ALA A 40 -9.29 -16.51 -3.36
N ASN A 41 -9.08 -17.76 -2.91
CA ASN A 41 -7.74 -18.33 -2.72
C ASN A 41 -7.04 -18.69 -4.03
N SER A 42 -7.74 -18.85 -5.15
CA SER A 42 -7.14 -19.13 -6.47
C SER A 42 -6.89 -17.88 -7.31
N CYS A 43 -7.40 -16.72 -6.89
CA CYS A 43 -7.30 -15.49 -7.67
C CYS A 43 -5.95 -14.79 -7.47
N VAL A 44 -5.12 -14.78 -8.51
CA VAL A 44 -3.79 -14.17 -8.51
C VAL A 44 -3.85 -12.67 -8.20
N THR A 45 -4.86 -11.95 -8.70
CA THR A 45 -5.04 -10.51 -8.44
C THR A 45 -5.31 -10.24 -6.97
N CYS A 46 -6.21 -11.01 -6.35
CA CYS A 46 -6.48 -10.92 -4.91
C CYS A 46 -5.25 -11.27 -4.08
N GLN A 47 -4.55 -12.36 -4.43
CA GLN A 47 -3.35 -12.79 -3.71
C GLN A 47 -2.23 -11.75 -3.77
N ARG A 48 -2.01 -11.11 -4.93
CA ARG A 48 -1.00 -10.06 -5.10
C ARG A 48 -1.31 -8.80 -4.30
N ARG A 49 -2.58 -8.42 -4.20
CA ARG A 49 -3.02 -7.22 -3.46
C ARG A 49 -3.13 -7.45 -1.95
N LYS A 50 -3.46 -8.67 -1.54
CA LYS A 50 -3.65 -9.00 -0.13
C LYS A 50 -2.28 -9.14 0.53
N HIS A 51 -1.92 -8.14 1.31
CA HIS A 51 -0.79 -8.30 2.23
C HIS A 51 -1.08 -9.45 3.19
N PRO A 52 -0.14 -10.39 3.38
CA PRO A 52 -0.24 -11.33 4.48
C PRO A 52 -0.30 -10.52 5.79
N PRO A 53 -1.08 -10.96 6.80
CA PRO A 53 -1.02 -10.35 8.11
C PRO A 53 0.43 -10.39 8.59
N ALA A 54 1.07 -9.22 8.66
CA ALA A 54 2.35 -9.12 9.33
C ALA A 54 2.08 -9.16 10.84
N PRO A 55 2.96 -9.78 11.63
CA PRO A 55 2.93 -9.53 13.07
C PRO A 55 3.03 -8.02 13.31
N PRO A 56 2.47 -7.52 14.43
CA PRO A 56 2.67 -6.12 14.79
C PRO A 56 4.17 -5.81 14.78
N ALA A 57 4.53 -4.63 14.30
CA ALA A 57 5.92 -4.20 14.32
C ALA A 57 6.46 -4.36 15.75
N GLY A 58 7.64 -4.97 15.88
CA GLY A 58 8.30 -5.11 17.18
C GLY A 58 8.63 -3.75 17.79
N LEU A 59 9.11 -3.76 19.04
CA LEU A 59 9.58 -2.54 19.68
C LEU A 59 10.77 -1.96 18.89
N LEU A 60 10.80 -0.64 18.73
CA LEU A 60 11.97 0.06 18.22
C LEU A 60 13.16 -0.26 19.13
N GLN A 61 14.28 -0.69 18.54
CA GLN A 61 15.51 -0.92 19.29
C GLN A 61 16.21 0.43 19.53
N PRO A 62 16.33 0.89 20.79
CA PRO A 62 17.02 2.14 21.06
C PRO A 62 18.51 1.99 20.76
N LEU A 63 19.08 3.01 20.14
CA LEU A 63 20.53 3.09 20.00
C LEU A 63 21.15 3.42 21.38
N PRO A 64 22.38 2.96 21.69
CA PRO A 64 23.02 3.26 22.97
C PRO A 64 23.19 4.78 23.17
N HIS A 65 23.45 5.27 24.38
CA HIS A 65 23.72 6.70 24.57
C HIS A 65 25.10 7.08 24.03
N SER A 66 25.24 8.26 23.42
CA SER A 66 26.55 8.86 23.13
C SER A 66 27.27 9.18 24.43
N GLN A 67 28.54 8.82 24.57
CA GLN A 67 29.36 9.07 25.75
C GLN A 67 30.12 10.40 25.63
N HIS A 68 30.37 10.85 24.40
CA HIS A 68 31.11 12.08 24.10
C HIS A 68 30.41 12.89 23.00
N PRO A 69 30.68 14.22 22.94
CA PRO A 69 30.25 15.03 21.81
C PRO A 69 30.76 14.44 20.49
N PHE A 70 29.92 14.47 19.45
CA PHE A 70 30.23 13.98 18.10
C PHE A 70 30.38 12.46 17.91
N ASP A 71 30.03 11.63 18.91
CA ASP A 71 29.98 10.17 18.74
C ASP A 71 29.05 9.70 17.61
N ARG A 72 28.05 10.54 17.27
CA ARG A 72 27.05 10.24 16.25
C ARG A 72 26.65 11.49 15.51
N ILE A 73 26.60 11.39 14.19
CA ILE A 73 26.19 12.45 13.27
C ILE A 73 25.05 11.89 12.42
N GLY A 74 23.85 12.43 12.58
CA GLY A 74 22.74 12.20 11.66
C GLY A 74 22.78 13.24 10.55
N ASN A 75 22.75 12.79 9.30
CA ASN A 75 22.60 13.66 8.14
C ASN A 75 21.27 13.33 7.46
N ASP A 76 20.43 14.34 7.26
CA ASP A 76 19.19 14.22 6.49
C ASP A 76 19.11 15.37 5.48
N HIS A 77 18.57 15.05 4.30
CA HIS A 77 18.48 16.00 3.21
C HIS A 77 17.04 16.46 3.06
N SER A 78 16.79 17.72 3.35
CA SER A 78 15.50 18.35 3.09
C SER A 78 15.39 18.72 1.60
N GLY A 79 14.37 18.21 0.90
CA GLY A 79 14.13 18.63 -0.48
C GLY A 79 12.98 17.94 -1.20
N PRO A 80 12.57 18.48 -2.35
CA PRO A 80 13.05 19.71 -2.99
C PRO A 80 12.48 20.98 -2.31
N LEU A 81 13.36 21.95 -2.01
CA LEU A 81 12.96 23.24 -1.46
C LEU A 81 12.83 24.28 -2.57
N LEU A 82 11.89 25.22 -2.40
CA LEU A 82 11.80 26.38 -3.27
C LEU A 82 13.12 27.13 -3.25
N ALA A 83 13.59 27.54 -4.43
CA ALA A 83 14.72 28.44 -4.52
C ALA A 83 14.41 29.70 -3.70
N SER A 84 15.34 30.08 -2.83
CA SER A 84 15.20 31.30 -2.04
C SER A 84 15.09 32.49 -3.01
N LEU A 85 14.00 33.26 -2.91
CA LEU A 85 13.74 34.41 -3.80
C LEU A 85 14.72 35.58 -3.60
N THR A 86 15.72 35.45 -2.72
CA THR A 86 16.70 36.50 -2.41
C THR A 86 17.97 36.48 -3.27
N PHE A 87 18.13 35.57 -4.23
CA PHE A 87 19.15 35.69 -5.28
C PHE A 87 18.55 35.55 -6.68
N ALA A 88 17.47 36.30 -6.95
CA ALA A 88 17.27 36.78 -8.30
C ALA A 88 18.35 37.84 -8.56
N SER A 89 19.54 37.45 -9.03
CA SER A 89 20.48 38.40 -9.63
C SER A 89 19.75 39.06 -10.81
N PRO A 90 19.49 40.38 -10.78
CA PRO A 90 19.00 41.06 -11.96
C PRO A 90 20.21 41.26 -12.87
N ASN A 91 20.26 40.48 -13.94
CA ASN A 91 20.59 40.89 -15.32
C ASN A 91 21.28 39.77 -16.07
N LEU A 92 20.46 39.03 -16.80
CA LEU A 92 20.86 38.36 -18.03
C LEU A 92 21.02 39.44 -19.10
N SER A 93 22.21 39.98 -19.29
CA SER A 93 22.57 40.73 -20.49
C SER A 93 23.46 39.87 -21.38
N HIS A 94 22.86 38.89 -22.06
CA HIS A 94 23.43 38.41 -23.30
C HIS A 94 22.86 39.25 -24.44
N SER A 95 23.61 40.28 -24.83
CA SER A 95 23.44 40.92 -26.13
C SER A 95 23.99 39.99 -27.21
N LYS A 96 23.13 39.71 -28.20
CA LYS A 96 23.35 39.24 -29.58
C LYS A 96 24.25 38.03 -29.81
#